data_AF-A0A952NA40-F1
#
_entry.id   AF-A0A952NA40-F1
#
_cell.length_a   1.000
_cell.length_b   1.000
_cell.length_c   1.000
_cell.angle_alpha   90.00
_cell.angle_beta   90.00
_cell.angle_gamma   90.00
#
_symmetry.space_group_name_H-M   'P 1'
#
loop_
_entity.id
_entity.type
_entity.pdbx_description
1 polymer ?
#
loop_
_entity_poly.entity_id
_entity_poly.type
_entity_poly.pdbx_seq_one_letter_code
_entity_poly.pdbx_strand_id
1 'polypeptide(L)'
;FKYIIQPSSVEDYSHQKGSQCLGKFTCKMAFYPHNFTWDKSDVYTEALKFNTPLGLVQCGNSSGNLPHENSFLKIDNPMLIYDAFKKAEDENGFVLRLHNPTSELIKSKINFFNNLIYAATSNLEEKWLGDLEIQNNSIEISVAPKKIVSIRLKFNQ
;
A
#
# COMPACT_ATOMS: atom_id res chain seq x y z
N PHE A 1 -12.74 -13.63 -42.43
CA PHE A 1 -13.86 -13.30 -41.53
C PHE A 1 -13.83 -11.81 -41.26
N LYS A 2 -14.91 -11.08 -41.60
CA LYS A 2 -15.01 -9.62 -41.38
C LYS A 2 -16.26 -9.39 -40.53
N TYR A 3 -16.06 -9.21 -39.22
CA TYR A 3 -17.15 -8.95 -38.29
C TYR A 3 -17.27 -7.44 -38.11
N ILE A 4 -18.41 -6.87 -38.51
CA ILE A 4 -18.73 -5.46 -38.32
C ILE A 4 -19.71 -5.41 -37.14
N ILE A 5 -19.26 -4.89 -36.01
CA ILE A 5 -20.13 -4.63 -34.87
C ILE A 5 -21.00 -3.43 -35.25
N GLN A 6 -22.31 -3.62 -35.40
CA GLN A 6 -23.23 -2.49 -35.51
C GLN A 6 -23.41 -1.87 -34.12
N PRO A 7 -23.10 -0.59 -33.94
CA PRO A 7 -23.35 0.08 -32.66
C PRO A 7 -24.86 0.13 -32.37
N SER A 8 -25.24 -0.01 -31.10
CA SER A 8 -26.63 -0.01 -30.64
C SER A 8 -27.33 1.35 -30.79
N SER A 9 -26.57 2.41 -31.05
CA SER A 9 -27.03 3.77 -31.32
C SER A 9 -26.01 4.49 -32.21
N VAL A 10 -26.47 5.46 -33.03
CA VAL A 10 -25.57 6.35 -33.78
C VAL A 10 -25.16 7.48 -32.84
N GLU A 11 -24.14 7.23 -32.02
CA GLU A 11 -23.53 8.26 -31.19
C GLU A 11 -22.38 8.91 -31.95
N ASP A 12 -22.53 10.20 -32.27
CA ASP A 12 -21.51 10.98 -32.96
C ASP A 12 -20.50 11.56 -31.96
N TYR A 13 -19.34 10.90 -31.88
CA TYR A 13 -18.20 11.31 -31.06
C TYR A 13 -17.20 12.19 -31.81
N SER A 14 -17.50 12.66 -33.03
CA SER A 14 -16.61 13.49 -33.84
C SER A 14 -16.17 14.78 -33.14
N HIS A 15 -16.99 15.29 -32.23
CA HIS A 15 -16.69 16.44 -31.38
C HIS A 15 -15.70 16.13 -30.25
N GLN A 16 -15.57 14.87 -29.82
CA GLN A 16 -14.66 14.44 -28.75
C GLN A 16 -13.25 14.18 -29.28
N LYS A 17 -12.61 15.19 -29.88
CA LYS A 17 -11.29 15.07 -30.51
C LYS A 17 -10.18 14.50 -29.59
N GLY A 18 -10.36 14.55 -28.27
CA GLY A 18 -9.43 14.02 -27.27
C GLY A 18 -9.43 12.49 -27.09
N SER A 19 -10.49 11.78 -27.48
CA SER A 19 -10.57 10.30 -27.35
C SER A 19 -9.63 9.55 -28.30
N GLN A 20 -9.11 10.23 -29.30
CA GLN A 20 -8.15 9.70 -30.27
C GLN A 20 -6.77 9.43 -29.64
N CYS A 21 -6.50 9.98 -28.45
CA CYS A 21 -5.22 9.83 -27.75
C CYS A 21 -4.04 10.04 -28.72
N LEU A 22 -4.01 11.16 -29.46
CA LEU A 22 -2.93 11.44 -30.39
C LEU A 22 -1.69 11.93 -29.62
N GLY A 23 -0.50 11.49 -30.03
CA GLY A 23 0.76 11.91 -29.41
C GLY A 23 1.69 10.74 -29.12
N LYS A 24 2.75 11.02 -28.35
CA LYS A 24 3.70 9.99 -27.91
C LYS A 24 3.23 9.39 -26.59
N PHE A 25 3.28 8.07 -26.51
CA PHE A 25 2.95 7.32 -25.30
C PHE A 25 4.17 6.51 -24.87
N THR A 26 4.30 6.34 -23.56
CA THR A 26 5.26 5.40 -22.97
C THR A 26 4.48 4.50 -22.03
N CYS A 27 4.50 3.20 -22.33
CA CYS A 27 3.83 2.18 -21.53
C CYS A 27 4.90 1.33 -20.87
N LYS A 28 4.76 1.12 -19.54
CA LYS A 28 5.64 0.24 -18.78
C LYS A 28 4.86 -1.04 -18.47
N MET A 29 5.39 -2.18 -18.89
CA MET A 29 4.78 -3.49 -18.66
C MET A 29 5.86 -4.48 -18.22
N ALA A 30 5.48 -5.46 -17.41
CA ALA A 30 6.33 -6.56 -17.00
C ALA A 30 5.54 -7.86 -16.98
N PHE A 31 6.22 -8.96 -17.29
CA PHE A 31 5.71 -10.31 -17.10
C PHE A 31 6.57 -10.98 -16.03
N TYR A 32 5.92 -11.64 -15.07
CA TYR A 32 6.60 -12.33 -13.99
C TYR A 32 6.16 -13.80 -13.99
N PRO A 33 6.81 -14.67 -14.77
CA PRO A 33 6.52 -16.10 -14.78
C PRO A 33 6.84 -16.72 -13.42
N HIS A 34 5.94 -17.57 -12.92
CA HIS A 34 6.11 -18.23 -11.63
C HIS A 34 5.50 -19.64 -11.63
N ASN A 35 6.00 -20.49 -10.74
CA ASN A 35 5.65 -21.92 -10.71
C ASN A 35 4.34 -22.24 -9.98
N PHE A 36 3.86 -21.35 -9.10
CA PHE A 36 2.69 -21.59 -8.26
C PHE A 36 1.57 -20.58 -8.54
N THR A 37 0.58 -20.50 -7.64
CA THR A 37 -0.40 -19.42 -7.64
C THR A 37 0.25 -18.10 -7.19
N TRP A 38 -0.43 -16.98 -7.44
CA TRP A 38 0.10 -15.64 -7.20
C TRP A 38 0.48 -15.39 -5.72
N ASP A 39 -0.26 -16.00 -4.78
CA ASP A 39 -0.12 -15.90 -3.33
C ASP A 39 1.06 -16.71 -2.77
N LYS A 40 1.62 -17.62 -3.58
CA LYS A 40 2.78 -18.45 -3.24
C LYS A 40 4.02 -18.10 -4.06
N SER A 41 3.94 -17.04 -4.85
CA SER A 41 4.97 -16.68 -5.83
C SER A 41 5.42 -15.22 -5.72
N ASP A 42 5.14 -14.53 -4.61
CA ASP A 42 5.55 -13.14 -4.37
C ASP A 42 5.12 -12.11 -5.45
N VAL A 43 4.08 -12.43 -6.21
CA VAL A 43 3.63 -11.60 -7.35
C VAL A 43 3.27 -10.19 -6.91
N TYR A 44 2.60 -10.05 -5.76
CA TYR A 44 2.28 -8.73 -5.20
C TYR A 44 3.53 -7.94 -4.84
N THR A 45 4.51 -8.57 -4.19
CA THR A 45 5.78 -7.94 -3.80
C THR A 45 6.52 -7.41 -5.02
N GLU A 46 6.64 -8.22 -6.08
CA GLU A 46 7.30 -7.81 -7.32
C GLU A 46 6.52 -6.74 -8.08
N ALA A 47 5.18 -6.82 -8.10
CA ALA A 47 4.34 -5.77 -8.68
C ALA A 47 4.50 -4.43 -7.93
N LEU A 48 4.58 -4.44 -6.59
CA LEU A 48 4.83 -3.25 -5.80
C LEU A 48 6.20 -2.64 -6.08
N LYS A 49 7.26 -3.46 -6.16
CA LYS A 49 8.60 -3.01 -6.54
C LYS A 49 8.63 -2.40 -7.94
N PHE A 50 7.90 -2.98 -8.88
CA PHE A 50 7.81 -2.46 -10.25
C PHE A 50 7.10 -1.09 -10.32
N ASN A 51 6.07 -0.90 -9.49
CA ASN A 51 5.26 0.32 -9.45
C ASN A 51 5.83 1.41 -8.54
N THR A 52 6.73 1.05 -7.60
CA THR A 52 7.26 1.96 -6.57
C THR A 52 8.79 2.08 -6.72
N PRO A 53 9.28 2.98 -7.59
CA PRO A 53 10.72 3.17 -7.75
C PRO A 53 11.35 3.73 -6.48
N LEU A 54 12.62 3.41 -6.25
CA LEU A 54 13.40 3.96 -5.13
C LEU A 54 13.60 5.46 -5.30
N GLY A 55 13.33 6.21 -4.23
CA GLY A 55 13.73 7.61 -4.13
C GLY A 55 15.19 7.70 -3.67
N LEU A 56 16.01 8.38 -4.46
CA LEU A 56 17.42 8.63 -4.13
C LEU A 56 17.58 10.12 -3.78
N VAL A 57 18.23 10.40 -2.66
CA VAL A 57 18.56 11.76 -2.21
C VAL A 57 20.01 11.77 -1.74
N GLN A 58 20.77 12.77 -2.17
CA GLN A 58 22.12 13.00 -1.68
C GLN A 58 22.10 14.03 -0.56
N CYS A 59 22.78 13.72 0.55
CA CYS A 59 22.97 14.64 1.67
C CYS A 59 24.47 14.89 1.91
N GLY A 60 24.79 16.06 2.47
CA GLY A 60 26.14 16.36 2.97
C GLY A 60 26.32 15.84 4.39
N ASN A 61 27.50 16.06 4.96
CA ASN A 61 27.76 15.72 6.36
C ASN A 61 26.77 16.44 7.29
N SER A 62 26.16 15.70 8.19
CA SER A 62 25.27 16.23 9.22
C SER A 62 25.57 15.56 10.56
N SER A 63 25.23 16.24 11.66
CA SER A 63 25.30 15.71 13.02
C SER A 63 23.99 15.01 13.42
N GLY A 64 23.35 14.32 12.48
CA GLY A 64 22.09 13.61 12.74
C GLY A 64 22.29 12.39 13.64
N ASN A 65 21.25 12.02 14.39
CA ASN A 65 21.29 10.90 15.33
C ASN A 65 20.67 9.60 14.76
N LEU A 66 20.22 9.62 13.50
CA LEU A 66 19.67 8.44 12.85
C LEU A 66 20.80 7.52 12.36
N PRO A 67 20.64 6.19 12.45
CA PRO A 67 21.62 5.25 11.93
C PRO A 67 21.69 5.30 10.39
N HIS A 68 22.80 4.79 9.84
CA HIS A 68 23.03 4.74 8.39
C HIS A 68 22.00 3.89 7.65
N GLU A 69 21.48 2.85 8.30
CA GLU A 69 20.42 1.99 7.79
C GLU A 69 19.32 1.89 8.84
N ASN A 70 18.08 2.04 8.39
CA ASN A 70 16.93 1.94 9.27
C ASN A 70 15.66 1.53 8.53
N SER A 71 14.69 0.99 9.26
CA SER A 71 13.35 0.69 8.77
C SER A 71 12.32 1.41 9.62
N PHE A 72 11.60 2.38 9.06
CA PHE A 72 10.54 3.11 9.78
C PHE A 72 9.44 2.17 10.31
N LEU A 73 9.06 1.19 9.51
CA LEU A 73 8.11 0.12 9.85
C LEU A 73 8.54 -1.19 9.21
N LYS A 74 8.25 -2.32 9.86
CA LYS A 74 8.48 -3.66 9.33
C LYS A 74 7.25 -4.52 9.56
N ILE A 75 6.70 -5.09 8.48
CA ILE A 75 5.58 -6.03 8.50
C ILE A 75 6.18 -7.43 8.28
N ASP A 76 6.00 -8.33 9.25
CA ASP A 76 6.70 -9.63 9.21
C ASP A 76 6.06 -10.63 8.23
N ASN A 77 4.78 -10.43 7.86
CA ASN A 77 4.12 -11.25 6.85
C ASN A 77 4.03 -10.50 5.50
N PRO A 78 4.76 -10.94 4.45
CA PRO A 78 4.78 -10.26 3.15
C PRO A 78 3.43 -10.33 2.41
N MET A 79 2.54 -11.24 2.80
CA MET A 79 1.19 -11.30 2.23
C MET A 79 0.21 -10.29 2.84
N LEU A 80 0.59 -9.59 3.91
CA LEU A 80 -0.14 -8.43 4.38
C LEU A 80 0.39 -7.19 3.65
N ILE A 81 -0.39 -6.69 2.70
CA ILE A 81 0.06 -5.68 1.76
C ILE A 81 -0.05 -4.29 2.38
N TYR A 82 1.04 -3.52 2.27
CA TYR A 82 1.08 -2.11 2.59
C TYR A 82 0.38 -1.27 1.52
N ASP A 83 -0.56 -0.43 1.96
CA ASP A 83 -1.27 0.50 1.08
C ASP A 83 -0.84 1.95 1.31
N ALA A 84 -0.79 2.38 2.56
CA ALA A 84 -0.50 3.77 2.89
C ALA A 84 0.04 3.97 4.31
N PHE A 85 0.91 4.95 4.46
CA PHE A 85 1.30 5.54 5.73
C PHE A 85 1.30 7.06 5.57
N LYS A 86 0.36 7.72 6.23
CA LYS A 86 0.13 9.17 6.11
C LYS A 86 -0.08 9.80 7.47
N LYS A 87 0.05 11.13 7.55
CA LYS A 87 -0.47 11.89 8.69
C LYS A 87 -2.00 11.71 8.76
N ALA A 88 -2.54 11.61 9.97
CA ALA A 88 -3.99 11.56 10.17
C ALA A 88 -4.64 12.87 9.68
N GLU A 89 -5.90 12.83 9.25
CA GLU A 89 -6.61 14.01 8.72
C GLU A 89 -6.79 15.11 9.76
N ASP A 90 -6.94 14.74 11.03
CA ASP A 90 -6.98 15.64 12.18
C ASP A 90 -5.58 16.08 12.66
N GLU A 91 -4.54 15.74 11.88
CA GLU A 91 -3.12 15.95 12.18
C GLU A 91 -2.61 15.27 13.47
N ASN A 92 -3.43 14.47 14.12
CA ASN A 92 -3.15 13.89 15.43
C ASN A 92 -2.60 12.47 15.27
N GLY A 93 -1.32 12.40 14.87
CA GLY A 93 -0.59 11.17 14.63
C GLY A 93 -0.61 10.74 13.16
N PHE A 94 -0.61 9.43 12.94
CA PHE A 94 -0.48 8.81 11.64
C PHE A 94 -1.54 7.73 11.41
N VAL A 95 -1.78 7.39 10.16
CA VAL A 95 -2.62 6.28 9.74
C VAL A 95 -1.81 5.34 8.86
N LEU A 96 -1.73 4.08 9.28
CA LEU A 96 -1.22 2.95 8.52
C LEU A 96 -2.39 2.16 7.94
N ARG A 97 -2.40 1.94 6.63
CA ARG A 97 -3.40 1.13 5.93
C ARG A 97 -2.75 -0.07 5.28
N LEU A 98 -3.38 -1.22 5.50
CA LEU A 98 -2.95 -2.52 5.04
C LEU A 98 -4.15 -3.30 4.52
N HIS A 99 -3.92 -4.27 3.64
CA HIS A 99 -4.96 -5.21 3.26
C HIS A 99 -4.44 -6.63 3.12
N ASN A 100 -5.33 -7.59 3.38
CA ASN A 100 -5.10 -9.00 3.12
C ASN A 100 -5.74 -9.37 1.77
N PRO A 101 -4.98 -9.57 0.69
CA PRO A 101 -5.52 -9.97 -0.60
C PRO A 101 -5.87 -11.46 -0.66
N THR A 102 -5.48 -12.26 0.33
CA THR A 102 -5.65 -13.72 0.32
C THR A 102 -7.06 -14.14 0.76
N SER A 103 -7.34 -15.44 0.62
CA SER A 103 -8.58 -16.05 1.10
C SER A 103 -8.47 -16.59 2.53
N GLU A 104 -7.30 -16.44 3.17
CA GLU A 104 -7.01 -16.98 4.49
C GLU A 104 -6.85 -15.85 5.53
N LEU A 105 -7.00 -16.17 6.82
CA LEU A 105 -6.69 -15.23 7.89
C LEU A 105 -5.18 -15.01 7.96
N ILE A 106 -4.73 -13.75 7.94
CA ILE A 106 -3.32 -13.41 8.14
C ILE A 106 -3.12 -12.88 9.56
N LYS A 107 -2.22 -13.52 10.30
CA LYS A 107 -1.64 -12.95 11.51
C LYS A 107 -0.29 -12.33 11.17
N SER A 108 -0.07 -11.09 11.58
CA SER A 108 1.21 -10.41 11.37
C SER A 108 1.55 -9.53 12.56
N LYS A 109 2.84 -9.47 12.85
CA LYS A 109 3.42 -8.46 13.72
C LYS A 109 3.90 -7.28 12.86
N ILE A 110 3.72 -6.08 13.38
CA ILE A 110 4.25 -4.84 12.79
C ILE A 110 5.17 -4.21 13.83
N ASN A 111 6.43 -4.03 13.46
CA ASN A 111 7.45 -3.43 14.30
C ASN A 111 7.70 -1.99 13.81
N PHE A 112 7.88 -1.05 14.74
CA PHE A 112 8.13 0.35 14.43
C PHE A 112 9.49 0.79 14.99
N PHE A 113 10.16 1.69 14.27
CA PHE A 113 11.44 2.24 14.73
C PHE A 113 11.29 3.15 15.95
N ASN A 114 10.32 4.07 15.91
CA ASN A 114 10.08 5.02 17.00
C ASN A 114 9.21 4.42 18.10
N ASN A 115 9.31 5.01 19.30
CA ASN A 115 8.51 4.63 20.46
C ASN A 115 7.01 4.85 20.19
N LEU A 116 6.24 3.76 20.07
CA LEU A 116 4.81 3.80 19.79
C LEU A 116 4.03 3.92 21.11
N ILE A 117 3.20 4.96 21.23
CA ILE A 117 2.44 5.27 22.46
C ILE A 117 0.93 5.10 22.30
N TYR A 118 0.44 5.01 21.07
CA TYR A 118 -0.98 4.80 20.79
C TYR A 118 -1.15 4.00 19.49
N ALA A 119 -2.03 3.01 19.53
CA ALA A 119 -2.43 2.22 18.38
C ALA A 119 -3.91 1.85 18.51
N ALA A 120 -4.70 2.11 17.46
CA ALA A 120 -6.09 1.70 17.42
C ALA A 120 -6.54 1.42 16.00
N THR A 121 -7.39 0.41 15.83
CA THR A 121 -8.10 0.19 14.59
C THR A 121 -9.11 1.30 14.33
N SER A 122 -9.31 1.60 13.04
CA SER A 122 -10.22 2.63 12.57
C SER A 122 -10.91 2.22 11.27
N ASN A 123 -12.02 2.88 10.97
CA ASN A 123 -12.66 2.77 9.66
C ASN A 123 -11.90 3.60 8.60
N LEU A 124 -12.40 3.62 7.36
CA LEU A 124 -11.75 4.39 6.27
C LEU A 124 -11.80 5.92 6.49
N GLU A 125 -12.75 6.41 7.30
CA GLU A 125 -12.87 7.81 7.74
C GLU A 125 -12.00 8.11 8.98
N GLU A 126 -11.08 7.21 9.34
CA GLU A 126 -10.16 7.36 10.48
C GLU A 126 -10.87 7.49 11.84
N LYS A 127 -12.12 7.01 11.95
CA LYS A 127 -12.86 6.94 13.22
C LYS A 127 -12.50 5.67 13.98
N TRP A 128 -12.31 5.80 15.28
CA TRP A 128 -11.92 4.72 16.19
C TRP A 128 -12.90 3.54 16.16
N LEU A 129 -12.37 2.32 16.19
CA LEU A 129 -13.13 1.06 16.28
C LEU A 129 -12.70 0.16 17.44
N GLY A 130 -11.45 0.28 17.91
CA GLY A 130 -10.94 -0.53 19.00
C GLY A 130 -9.44 -0.39 19.15
N ASP A 131 -8.96 -0.36 20.39
CA ASP A 131 -7.54 -0.21 20.71
C ASP A 131 -6.75 -1.47 20.38
N LEU A 132 -5.47 -1.27 20.07
CA LEU A 132 -4.50 -2.34 19.86
C LEU A 132 -3.47 -2.32 20.97
N GLU A 133 -3.12 -3.51 21.46
CA GLU A 133 -2.07 -3.64 22.46
C GLU A 133 -0.70 -3.38 21.82
N ILE A 134 0.11 -2.57 22.50
CA ILE A 134 1.47 -2.25 22.08
C ILE A 134 2.43 -3.02 22.97
N GLN A 135 3.30 -3.81 22.35
CA GLN A 135 4.34 -4.57 23.04
C GLN A 135 5.68 -4.33 22.34
N ASN A 136 6.66 -3.76 23.05
CA ASN A 136 8.01 -3.52 22.53
C ASN A 136 8.02 -2.80 21.15
N ASN A 137 7.38 -1.62 21.05
CA ASN A 137 7.22 -0.86 19.79
C ASN A 137 6.62 -1.66 18.64
N SER A 138 5.76 -2.62 18.97
CA SER A 138 5.13 -3.48 18.00
C SER A 138 3.66 -3.67 18.31
N ILE A 139 2.89 -4.01 17.27
CA ILE A 139 1.49 -4.42 17.38
C ILE A 139 1.31 -5.75 16.67
N GLU A 140 0.44 -6.60 17.21
CA GLU A 140 0.00 -7.82 16.56
C GLU A 140 -1.43 -7.63 16.03
N ILE A 141 -1.66 -8.05 14.79
CA ILE A 141 -2.96 -7.94 14.14
C ILE A 141 -3.35 -9.24 13.46
N SER A 142 -4.65 -9.52 13.48
CA SER A 142 -5.29 -10.60 12.73
C SER A 142 -6.22 -10.00 11.69
N VAL A 143 -5.91 -10.19 10.41
CA VAL A 143 -6.61 -9.56 9.28
C VAL A 143 -7.35 -10.64 8.49
N ALA A 144 -8.69 -10.54 8.50
CA ALA A 144 -9.57 -11.47 7.81
C ALA A 144 -9.32 -11.52 6.28
N PRO A 145 -9.75 -12.59 5.59
CA PRO A 145 -9.67 -12.67 4.14
C PRO A 145 -10.26 -11.43 3.45
N LYS A 146 -9.58 -10.91 2.43
CA LYS A 146 -10.02 -9.75 1.62
C LYS A 146 -10.27 -8.46 2.43
N LYS A 147 -9.80 -8.39 3.67
CA LYS A 147 -10.07 -7.26 4.57
C LYS A 147 -9.02 -6.17 4.42
N ILE A 148 -9.49 -4.93 4.39
CA ILE A 148 -8.67 -3.73 4.57
C ILE A 148 -8.73 -3.34 6.06
N VAL A 149 -7.58 -3.04 6.64
CA VAL A 149 -7.43 -2.54 8.01
C VAL A 149 -6.75 -1.17 7.98
N SER A 150 -7.30 -0.22 8.74
CA SER A 150 -6.69 1.09 8.97
C SER A 150 -6.37 1.22 10.45
N ILE A 151 -5.13 1.60 10.76
CA ILE A 151 -4.61 1.69 12.12
C ILE A 151 -4.13 3.11 12.37
N ARG A 152 -4.70 3.77 13.37
CA ARG A 152 -4.21 5.04 13.88
C ARG A 152 -3.05 4.78 14.81
N LEU A 153 -1.99 5.57 14.66
CA LEU A 153 -0.73 5.43 15.37
C LEU A 153 -0.30 6.79 15.94
N LYS A 154 0.25 6.81 17.15
CA LYS A 154 1.02 7.96 17.65
C LYS A 154 2.33 7.48 18.23
N PHE A 155 3.39 8.22 17.94
CA PHE A 155 4.72 8.00 18.45
C PHE A 155 5.06 9.07 19.48
N ASN A 156 5.93 8.75 20.43
CA ASN A 156 6.50 9.78 21.29
C ASN A 156 7.40 10.70 20.46
N GLN A 157 7.34 12.00 20.73
CA GLN A 157 8.23 13.00 20.11
C GLN A 157 9.66 12.88 20.63
#